data_AF-A0A7X6VCU7-F1
#
_entry.id   AF-A0A7X6VCU7-F1
#
_cell.length_a   1.000
_cell.length_b   1.000
_cell.length_c   1.000
_cell.angle_alpha   90.00
_cell.angle_beta   90.00
_cell.angle_gamma   90.00
#
_symmetry.space_group_name_H-M   'P 1'
#
loop_
_entity.id
_entity.type
_entity.pdbx_description
1 polymer ?
#
loop_
_entity_poly.entity_id
_entity_poly.type
_entity_poly.pdbx_seq_one_letter_code
_entity_poly.pdbx_strand_id
1 'polypeptide(L)'
;MKSYLSAGFPGSYILHVLTGILFILVIALSNPVSAQRLMDANRSTIGNINEGRVRNEYRSIIGYIEKGRILNANRATLGYFEDGRVLNANRVILGYIEKGRVLNANRSTLGYMEKGRVLSVNRATLGYYEDVVPEDAALFFFFFFGG
;
A
#
# COMPACT_ATOMS: atom_id res chain seq x y z
N MET A 1 18.07 -59.22 -47.03
CA MET A 1 16.63 -58.94 -47.19
C MET A 1 16.16 -58.21 -45.93
N LYS A 2 15.83 -56.90 -46.04
CA LYS A 2 15.13 -55.92 -45.15
C LYS A 2 15.28 -56.08 -43.61
N SER A 3 15.88 -55.17 -42.83
CA SER A 3 15.66 -53.73 -42.53
C SER A 3 14.46 -53.40 -41.60
N TYR A 4 14.74 -52.48 -40.65
CA TYR A 4 13.85 -51.67 -39.78
C TYR A 4 13.50 -52.20 -38.37
N LEU A 5 14.11 -51.57 -37.36
CA LEU A 5 13.40 -51.06 -36.18
C LEU A 5 14.27 -49.98 -35.51
N SER A 6 14.11 -48.75 -36.01
CA SER A 6 14.53 -47.54 -35.31
C SER A 6 13.51 -47.27 -34.21
N ALA A 7 13.89 -47.48 -32.96
CA ALA A 7 13.10 -47.07 -31.80
C ALA A 7 13.24 -45.55 -31.62
N GLY A 8 12.38 -44.79 -32.30
CA GLY A 8 12.24 -43.36 -32.07
C GLY A 8 11.61 -43.10 -30.71
N PHE A 9 12.42 -42.84 -29.69
CA PHE A 9 11.91 -42.28 -28.43
C PHE A 9 11.44 -40.84 -28.71
N PRO A 10 10.16 -40.51 -28.46
CA PRO A 10 9.61 -39.23 -28.89
C PRO A 10 10.00 -38.13 -27.90
N GLY A 11 11.16 -37.50 -28.12
CA GLY A 11 11.68 -36.40 -27.30
C GLY A 11 10.75 -35.19 -27.15
N SER A 12 9.71 -35.09 -27.98
CA SER A 12 8.68 -34.04 -27.91
C SER A 12 7.82 -34.11 -26.64
N TYR A 13 7.45 -35.30 -26.17
CA TYR A 13 6.57 -35.42 -25.00
C TYR A 13 7.27 -34.98 -23.71
N ILE A 14 8.55 -35.33 -23.56
CA ILE A 14 9.36 -34.92 -22.41
C ILE A 14 9.53 -33.41 -22.39
N LEU A 15 9.76 -32.79 -23.56
CA LEU A 15 9.86 -31.34 -23.68
C LEU A 15 8.56 -30.63 -23.30
N HIS A 16 7.40 -31.12 -23.73
CA HIS A 16 6.09 -30.55 -23.39
C HIS A 16 5.74 -30.71 -21.90
N VAL A 17 6.13 -31.82 -21.28
CA VAL A 17 5.93 -32.03 -19.83
C VAL A 17 6.82 -31.08 -19.04
N LEU A 18 8.09 -30.91 -19.44
CA LEU A 18 9.01 -29.98 -18.78
C LEU A 18 8.58 -28.52 -18.92
N THR A 19 8.12 -28.10 -20.11
CA THR A 19 7.60 -26.74 -20.29
C THR A 19 6.32 -26.51 -19.49
N GLY A 20 5.44 -27.52 -19.39
CA GLY A 20 4.26 -27.47 -18.53
C GLY A 20 4.60 -27.32 -17.04
N ILE A 21 5.56 -28.11 -16.54
CA ILE A 21 6.04 -28.03 -15.15
C ILE A 21 6.68 -26.67 -14.86
N LEU A 22 7.49 -26.15 -15.78
CA LEU A 22 8.12 -24.84 -15.64
C LEU A 22 7.07 -23.72 -15.59
N PHE A 23 6.04 -23.79 -16.43
CA PHE A 23 4.96 -22.81 -16.46
C PHE A 23 4.13 -22.80 -15.16
N ILE A 24 3.85 -23.98 -14.61
CA ILE A 24 3.17 -24.12 -13.30
C ILE A 24 4.04 -23.57 -12.17
N LEU A 25 5.36 -23.80 -12.19
CA LEU A 25 6.30 -23.24 -11.21
C LEU A 25 6.36 -21.71 -11.27
N VAL A 26 6.35 -21.10 -12.46
CA VAL A 26 6.35 -19.64 -12.63
C VAL A 26 5.07 -19.01 -12.07
N ILE A 27 3.91 -19.64 -12.28
CA ILE A 27 2.63 -19.18 -11.73
C ILE A 27 2.57 -19.45 -10.21
N ALA A 28 3.11 -20.55 -9.72
CA ALA A 28 3.13 -20.84 -8.29
C ALA A 28 4.06 -19.88 -7.50
N LEU A 29 5.03 -19.26 -8.17
CA LEU A 29 5.91 -18.23 -7.60
C LEU A 29 5.35 -16.80 -7.74
N SER A 30 4.24 -16.60 -8.47
CA SER A 30 3.61 -15.27 -8.54
C SER A 30 2.81 -15.02 -7.27
N ASN A 31 3.46 -14.39 -6.29
CA ASN A 31 2.73 -13.81 -5.16
C ASN A 31 1.86 -12.67 -5.72
N PRO A 32 0.53 -12.67 -5.51
CA PRO A 32 -0.27 -11.50 -5.81
C PRO A 32 0.27 -10.35 -4.96
N VAL A 33 0.93 -9.38 -5.59
CA VAL A 33 1.28 -8.12 -4.93
C VAL A 33 -0.04 -7.45 -4.64
N SER A 34 -0.50 -7.56 -3.40
CA SER A 34 -1.70 -6.85 -3.00
C SER A 34 -1.42 -5.36 -3.12
N ALA A 35 -2.15 -4.71 -4.01
CA ALA A 35 -1.95 -3.29 -4.26
C ALA A 35 -2.42 -2.54 -3.02
N GLN A 36 -1.49 -1.85 -2.36
CA GLN A 36 -1.81 -0.93 -1.28
C GLN A 36 -2.81 0.10 -1.80
N ARG A 37 -3.99 0.22 -1.18
CA ARG A 37 -5.06 1.11 -1.64
C ARG A 37 -5.60 1.95 -0.51
N LEU A 38 -5.85 3.21 -0.82
CA LEU A 38 -6.59 4.15 -0.01
C LEU A 38 -7.86 4.50 -0.77
N MET A 39 -8.99 4.46 -0.09
CA MET A 39 -10.30 4.63 -0.69
C MET A 39 -11.17 5.60 0.12
N ASP A 40 -12.07 6.28 -0.58
CA ASP A 40 -13.12 7.08 0.05
C ASP A 40 -14.23 6.20 0.68
N ALA A 41 -15.23 6.84 1.29
CA ALA A 41 -16.37 6.14 1.89
C ALA A 41 -17.19 5.31 0.88
N ASN A 42 -17.14 5.64 -0.42
CA ASN A 42 -17.80 4.94 -1.51
C ASN A 42 -16.95 3.80 -2.10
N ARG A 43 -15.76 3.52 -1.53
CA ARG A 43 -14.78 2.53 -2.00
C ARG A 43 -14.14 2.87 -3.35
N SER A 44 -14.21 4.13 -3.78
CA SER A 44 -13.40 4.60 -4.90
C SER A 44 -11.96 4.77 -4.45
N THR A 45 -11.00 4.26 -5.23
CA THR A 45 -9.57 4.46 -4.94
C THR A 45 -9.22 5.94 -5.08
N ILE A 46 -8.71 6.54 -4.01
CA ILE A 46 -8.24 7.94 -3.98
C ILE A 46 -6.71 8.04 -3.95
N GLY A 47 -6.04 6.92 -3.71
CA GLY A 47 -4.59 6.88 -3.75
C GLY A 47 -4.00 5.52 -3.43
N ASN A 48 -2.68 5.44 -3.55
CA ASN A 48 -1.88 4.33 -3.07
C ASN A 48 -0.59 4.82 -2.42
N ILE A 49 -0.04 3.96 -1.58
CA ILE A 49 1.30 4.12 -1.04
C ILE A 49 2.10 2.92 -1.54
N ASN A 50 3.28 3.13 -2.10
CA ASN A 50 4.11 2.02 -2.53
C ASN A 50 5.57 2.44 -2.44
N GLU A 51 6.35 1.70 -1.64
CA GLU A 51 7.76 1.99 -1.37
C GLU A 51 7.97 3.45 -0.90
N GLY A 52 7.08 3.91 -0.03
CA GLY A 52 7.09 5.29 0.48
C GLY A 52 6.63 6.35 -0.52
N ARG A 53 6.27 6.00 -1.76
CA ARG A 53 5.69 6.93 -2.74
C ARG A 53 4.19 7.02 -2.56
N VAL A 54 3.69 8.22 -2.33
CA VAL A 54 2.25 8.50 -2.26
C VAL A 54 1.77 8.93 -3.65
N ARG A 55 0.82 8.19 -4.21
CA ARG A 55 0.19 8.53 -5.49
C ARG A 55 -1.30 8.77 -5.31
N ASN A 56 -1.82 9.66 -6.14
CA ASN A 56 -3.26 9.88 -6.26
C ASN A 56 -3.93 8.79 -7.14
N GLU A 57 -5.23 8.90 -7.32
CA GLU A 57 -6.07 8.04 -8.17
C GLU A 57 -5.61 8.00 -9.64
N TYR A 58 -5.01 9.09 -10.12
CA TYR A 58 -4.43 9.21 -11.47
C TYR A 58 -2.99 8.67 -11.56
N ARG A 59 -2.50 7.99 -10.51
CA ARG A 59 -1.14 7.43 -10.41
C ARG A 59 -0.02 8.47 -10.44
N SER A 60 -0.33 9.76 -10.30
CA SER A 60 0.66 10.83 -10.18
C SER A 60 1.21 10.85 -8.76
N ILE A 61 2.52 11.03 -8.61
CA ILE A 61 3.15 11.17 -7.29
C ILE A 61 2.75 12.52 -6.71
N ILE A 62 2.11 12.50 -5.54
CA ILE A 62 1.73 13.70 -4.79
C ILE A 62 2.59 13.93 -3.56
N GLY A 63 3.35 12.91 -3.15
CA GLY A 63 4.28 13.03 -2.03
C GLY A 63 5.04 11.75 -1.72
N TYR A 64 5.73 11.80 -0.58
CA TYR A 64 6.51 10.68 -0.07
C TYR A 64 6.34 10.56 1.45
N ILE A 65 6.32 9.33 1.94
CA ILE A 65 6.44 8.97 3.36
C ILE A 65 7.70 8.10 3.45
N GLU A 66 8.80 8.69 3.91
CA GLU A 66 10.09 8.01 3.96
C GLU A 66 10.85 8.36 5.25
N LYS A 67 11.29 7.35 5.99
CA LYS A 67 12.13 7.49 7.20
C LYS A 67 11.57 8.53 8.21
N GLY A 68 10.26 8.47 8.47
CA GLY A 68 9.59 9.39 9.39
C GLY A 68 9.35 10.81 8.85
N ARG A 69 9.65 11.08 7.57
CA ARG A 69 9.38 12.37 6.92
C ARG A 69 8.19 12.25 5.98
N ILE A 70 7.36 13.29 5.98
CA ILE A 70 6.28 13.48 5.02
C ILE A 70 6.70 14.60 4.07
N LEU A 71 6.76 14.30 2.78
CA LEU A 71 7.24 15.20 1.75
C LEU A 71 6.17 15.41 0.68
N ASN A 72 6.17 16.59 0.04
CA ASN A 72 5.37 16.81 -1.17
C ASN A 72 6.06 16.20 -2.40
N ALA A 73 5.41 16.30 -3.57
CA ALA A 73 5.92 15.79 -4.85
C ALA A 73 7.31 16.36 -5.23
N ASN A 74 7.62 17.59 -4.80
CA ASN A 74 8.91 18.25 -5.02
C ASN A 74 9.96 17.91 -3.93
N ARG A 75 9.68 16.94 -3.06
CA ARG A 75 10.50 16.55 -1.89
C ARG A 75 10.72 17.64 -0.85
N ALA A 76 9.94 18.72 -0.87
CA ALA A 76 9.90 19.65 0.24
C ALA A 76 9.17 19.02 1.43
N THR A 77 9.63 19.31 2.63
CA THR A 77 9.08 18.68 3.84
C THR A 77 7.78 19.33 4.25
N LEU A 78 6.74 18.52 4.40
CA LEU A 78 5.43 18.93 4.94
C LEU A 78 5.37 18.69 6.45
N GLY A 79 5.98 17.61 6.91
CA GLY A 79 5.94 17.21 8.31
C GLY A 79 6.80 16.02 8.65
N TYR A 80 6.66 15.57 9.88
CA TYR A 80 7.37 14.44 10.46
C TYR A 80 6.40 13.53 11.22
N PHE A 81 6.74 12.25 11.30
CA PHE A 81 6.11 11.28 12.17
C PHE A 81 7.17 10.60 13.04
N GLU A 82 7.13 10.88 14.33
CA GLU A 82 8.16 10.47 15.29
C GLU A 82 7.51 10.05 16.61
N ASP A 83 7.76 8.81 17.04
CA ASP A 83 7.23 8.24 18.30
C ASP A 83 5.72 8.47 18.48
N GLY A 84 4.94 8.25 17.42
CA GLY A 84 3.49 8.44 17.42
C GLY A 84 3.04 9.91 17.33
N ARG A 85 3.96 10.88 17.21
CA ARG A 85 3.65 12.31 17.07
C ARG A 85 3.63 12.70 15.60
N VAL A 86 2.60 13.44 15.20
CA VAL A 86 2.51 14.07 13.89
C VAL A 86 2.95 15.52 14.03
N LEU A 87 3.99 15.93 13.32
CA LEU A 87 4.55 17.27 13.39
C LEU A 87 4.50 17.97 12.03
N ASN A 88 4.40 19.30 12.03
CA ASN A 88 4.59 20.09 10.80
C ASN A 88 6.09 20.24 10.46
N ALA A 89 6.38 20.88 9.32
CA ALA A 89 7.75 21.15 8.86
C ALA A 89 8.62 21.92 9.88
N ASN A 90 7.99 22.72 10.75
CA ASN A 90 8.66 23.50 11.81
C ASN A 90 8.75 22.72 13.15
N ARG A 91 8.51 21.40 13.15
CA ARG A 91 8.55 20.53 14.35
C ARG A 91 7.51 20.89 15.42
N VAL A 92 6.43 21.59 15.07
CA VAL A 92 5.29 21.81 15.97
C VAL A 92 4.36 20.60 15.90
N ILE A 93 3.93 20.11 17.06
CA ILE A 93 3.01 18.98 17.17
C ILE A 93 1.63 19.40 16.63
N LEU A 94 1.15 18.66 15.64
CA LEU A 94 -0.20 18.80 15.10
C LEU A 94 -1.17 17.78 15.70
N GLY A 95 -0.64 16.62 16.08
CA GLY A 95 -1.45 15.53 16.60
C GLY A 95 -0.65 14.29 16.96
N TYR A 96 -1.38 13.22 17.23
CA TYR A 96 -0.83 11.92 17.61
C TYR A 96 -1.54 10.79 16.88
N ILE A 97 -0.81 9.73 16.58
CA ILE A 97 -1.35 8.45 16.13
C ILE A 97 -0.89 7.41 17.16
N GLU A 98 -1.83 6.87 17.93
CA GLU A 98 -1.53 5.88 18.96
C GLU A 98 -2.66 4.85 19.07
N LYS A 99 -2.31 3.57 19.09
CA LYS A 99 -3.26 2.45 19.31
C LYS A 99 -4.50 2.51 18.40
N GLY A 100 -4.30 2.83 17.12
CA GLY A 100 -5.38 2.95 16.13
C GLY A 100 -6.26 4.20 16.28
N ARG A 101 -5.89 5.18 17.11
CA ARG A 101 -6.57 6.47 17.24
C ARG A 101 -5.75 7.56 16.57
N VAL A 102 -6.45 8.49 15.92
CA VAL A 102 -5.88 9.76 15.44
C VAL A 102 -6.38 10.86 16.38
N LEU A 103 -5.45 11.64 16.94
CA LEU A 103 -5.73 12.66 17.93
C LEU A 103 -5.16 14.01 17.48
N ASN A 104 -5.80 15.10 17.90
CA ASN A 104 -5.24 16.44 17.74
C ASN A 104 -4.12 16.72 18.76
N ALA A 105 -3.48 17.88 18.66
CA ALA A 105 -2.40 18.30 19.58
C ALA A 105 -2.80 18.32 21.06
N ASN A 106 -4.10 18.50 21.37
CA ASN A 106 -4.66 18.46 22.73
C ASN A 106 -5.05 17.04 23.18
N ARG A 107 -4.72 16.00 22.41
CA ARG A 107 -5.08 14.59 22.66
C ARG A 107 -6.59 14.30 22.65
N SER A 108 -7.41 15.15 22.04
CA SER A 108 -8.79 14.81 21.70
C SER A 108 -8.82 13.93 20.47
N THR A 109 -9.68 12.91 20.46
CA THR A 109 -9.79 11.98 19.32
C THR A 109 -10.51 12.63 18.16
N LEU A 110 -9.90 12.54 16.98
CA LEU A 110 -10.47 12.97 15.70
C LEU A 110 -11.10 11.77 14.96
N GLY A 111 -10.52 10.59 15.12
CA GLY A 111 -10.98 9.39 14.43
C GLY A 111 -10.20 8.14 14.79
N TYR A 112 -10.48 7.07 14.06
CA TYR A 112 -9.91 5.74 14.29
C TYR A 112 -9.47 5.08 12.98
N MET A 113 -8.39 4.31 13.06
CA MET A 113 -7.95 3.37 12.03
C MET A 113 -8.24 1.96 12.54
N GLU A 114 -9.29 1.33 12.03
CA GLU A 114 -9.76 0.04 12.56
C GLU A 114 -10.19 -0.91 11.44
N LYS A 115 -9.56 -2.10 11.40
CA LYS A 115 -9.95 -3.21 10.50
C LYS A 115 -10.08 -2.74 9.03
N GLY A 116 -9.08 -2.02 8.54
CA GLY A 116 -9.06 -1.50 7.16
C GLY A 116 -10.01 -0.32 6.91
N ARG A 117 -10.55 0.32 7.95
CA ARG A 117 -11.46 1.47 7.85
C ARG A 117 -10.89 2.70 8.54
N VAL A 118 -11.10 3.85 7.92
CA VAL A 118 -10.91 5.16 8.52
C VAL A 118 -12.27 5.62 9.05
N LEU A 119 -12.36 5.87 10.34
CA LEU A 119 -13.59 6.19 11.03
C LEU A 119 -13.52 7.58 11.65
N SER A 120 -14.64 8.31 11.64
CA SER A 120 -14.80 9.53 12.43
C SER A 120 -14.89 9.23 13.93
N VAL A 121 -14.89 10.28 14.76
CA VAL A 121 -15.15 10.15 16.21
C VAL A 121 -16.47 9.44 16.52
N ASN A 122 -17.50 9.61 15.68
CA ASN A 122 -18.81 8.96 15.79
C ASN A 122 -18.87 7.57 15.15
N ARG A 123 -17.72 6.99 14.78
CA ARG A 123 -17.61 5.67 14.12
C ARG A 123 -18.26 5.58 12.73
N ALA A 124 -18.57 6.72 12.10
CA ALA A 124 -18.96 6.73 10.68
C ALA A 124 -17.74 6.44 9.81
N THR A 125 -17.91 5.62 8.76
CA THR A 125 -16.83 5.32 7.82
C THR A 125 -16.54 6.53 6.93
N LEU A 126 -15.31 7.03 6.98
CA LEU A 126 -14.81 8.10 6.12
C LEU A 126 -14.04 7.56 4.91
N GLY A 127 -13.48 6.35 5.03
CA GLY A 127 -12.72 5.71 3.97
C GLY A 127 -12.23 4.32 4.36
N TYR A 128 -11.47 3.71 3.46
CA TYR A 128 -10.87 2.39 3.64
C TYR A 128 -9.40 2.41 3.29
N TYR A 129 -8.66 1.46 3.87
CA TYR A 129 -7.28 1.19 3.50
C TYR A 129 -7.07 -0.33 3.43
N GLU A 130 -6.40 -0.78 2.38
CA GLU A 130 -6.09 -2.19 2.11
C GLU A 130 -4.58 -2.32 1.90
N ASP A 131 -3.95 -3.26 2.64
CA ASP A 131 -2.51 -3.55 2.60
C ASP A 131 -1.58 -2.35 2.89
N VAL A 132 -2.14 -1.28 3.45
CA VAL A 132 -1.42 -0.11 3.96
C VAL A 132 -1.31 -0.25 5.48
N VAL A 133 -0.14 0.05 6.04
CA VAL A 133 0.00 0.14 7.51
C VAL A 133 -0.89 1.27 8.05
N PRO A 134 -1.63 1.07 9.15
CA PRO A 134 -2.61 2.05 9.62
C PRO A 134 -2.04 3.46 9.84
N GLU A 135 -0.79 3.56 10.29
CA GLU A 135 -0.08 4.82 10.49
C GLU A 135 0.13 5.58 9.18
N ASP A 136 0.60 4.92 8.12
CA ASP A 136 0.81 5.53 6.81
C ASP A 136 -0.53 5.95 6.18
N ALA A 137 -1.58 5.15 6.36
CA ALA A 137 -2.91 5.52 5.93
C ALA A 137 -3.41 6.77 6.69
N ALA A 138 -3.21 6.85 8.01
CA ALA A 138 -3.57 8.03 8.78
C ALA A 138 -2.78 9.27 8.32
N LEU A 139 -1.47 9.14 8.08
CA LEU A 139 -0.63 10.21 7.53
C LEU A 139 -1.10 10.66 6.14
N PHE A 140 -1.56 9.74 5.30
CA PHE A 140 -2.14 10.07 4.01
C PHE A 140 -3.35 11.00 4.15
N PHE A 141 -4.35 10.57 4.93
CA PHE A 141 -5.57 11.35 5.14
C PHE A 141 -5.27 12.69 5.83
N PHE A 142 -4.25 12.73 6.68
CA PHE A 142 -3.85 13.94 7.39
C PHE A 142 -3.17 14.99 6.48
N PHE A 143 -2.22 14.59 5.64
CA PHE A 143 -1.38 15.54 4.87
C PHE A 143 -1.82 15.75 3.41
N PHE A 144 -2.51 14.80 2.79
CA PHE A 144 -2.76 14.81 1.34
C PHE A 144 -4.24 14.88 0.97
N PHE A 145 -5.15 14.75 1.93
CA PHE A 145 -6.60 14.71 1.69
C PHE A 145 -7.41 15.66 2.58
N GLY A 146 -6.88 16.07 3.74
CA GLY A 146 -7.57 16.92 4.72
C GLY A 146 -7.13 18.40 4.75
N GLY A 147 -6.41 18.86 3.72
CA GLY A 147 -5.92 20.25 3.59
C GLY A 147 -6.65 21.04 2.51
#